data_AF-A0A7C3AVW3-F1
#
_entry.id   AF-A0A7C3AVW3-F1
#
_cell.length_a   1.000
_cell.length_b   1.000
_cell.length_c   1.000
_cell.angle_alpha   90.00
_cell.angle_beta   90.00
_cell.angle_gamma   90.00
#
_symmetry.space_group_name_H-M   'P 1'
#
loop_
_entity.id
_entity.type
_entity.pdbx_description
1 polymer ?
#
loop_
_entity_poly.entity_id
_entity_poly.type
_entity_poly.pdbx_seq_one_letter_code
_entity_poly.pdbx_strand_id
1 'polypeptide(L)'
;MENKTEAAEQESEEQKVSAFTRVMRFILRFLFVVVFGIVLGTALYVGVPALYRSTIEPMRANTQRIQELQETLSTGLSTNERQVEQVGERLVEVEGRLAEQGETTAALQAELDGFGEVLEEQASTISKFKLMSVQLEAIADDLDETMDRVELLEVALSEVEFPADQFGRQVRMITAMTMITKARLWLIQDNLGQAAEEISAARELLAEFLVNLTSNDVVDDVLVEIIERLDLALEDVRTTPIVAADELEIAWKLLVEETSP
;
A
#
# COMPACT_ATOMS: atom_id res chain seq x y z
N MET A 1 112.70 96.02 -22.24
CA MET A 1 112.16 95.50 -20.97
C MET A 1 112.60 94.04 -20.92
N GLU A 2 113.83 93.79 -20.45
CA GLU A 2 114.12 93.45 -19.03
C GLU A 2 113.30 92.22 -18.61
N ASN A 3 113.86 91.08 -18.20
CA ASN A 3 114.92 90.85 -17.20
C ASN A 3 115.24 89.33 -17.28
N LYS A 4 116.42 88.84 -17.72
CA LYS A 4 117.65 88.53 -16.97
C LYS A 4 117.51 87.98 -15.52
N THR A 5 118.12 86.79 -15.33
CA THR A 5 118.90 86.27 -14.16
C THR A 5 118.17 86.06 -12.83
N GLU A 6 118.40 85.05 -11.99
CA GLU A 6 119.37 83.93 -11.91
C GLU A 6 119.02 83.04 -10.68
N ALA A 7 119.54 81.80 -10.69
CA ALA A 7 119.96 80.95 -9.54
C ALA A 7 118.87 80.41 -8.58
N ALA A 8 118.99 79.23 -7.96
CA ALA A 8 120.15 78.38 -7.69
C ALA A 8 119.74 76.91 -7.36
N GLU A 9 120.72 76.02 -7.50
CA GLU A 9 121.04 74.85 -6.64
C GLU A 9 120.16 73.58 -6.67
N GLN A 10 120.73 72.48 -7.20
CA GLN A 10 121.24 71.29 -6.45
C GLN A 10 120.10 70.25 -6.28
N GLU A 11 120.24 68.93 -6.47
CA GLU A 11 121.33 67.98 -6.38
C GLU A 11 120.80 66.66 -7.02
N SER A 12 121.59 66.00 -7.86
CA SER A 12 122.14 64.65 -7.66
C SER A 12 121.21 63.45 -7.96
N GLU A 13 121.70 62.63 -8.91
CA GLU A 13 121.46 61.20 -9.19
C GLU A 13 120.02 60.69 -9.44
N GLU A 14 119.77 60.09 -10.62
CA GLU A 14 119.24 58.71 -10.67
C GLU A 14 119.18 58.10 -12.09
N GLN A 15 119.77 56.90 -12.14
CA GLN A 15 119.37 55.68 -12.86
C GLN A 15 119.43 55.62 -14.40
N LYS A 16 120.52 54.97 -14.86
CA LYS A 16 120.56 54.19 -16.10
C LYS A 16 119.39 53.21 -16.12
N VAL A 17 118.43 53.44 -17.01
CA VAL A 17 117.34 52.49 -17.29
C VAL A 17 117.93 51.26 -17.97
N SER A 18 118.33 50.28 -17.15
CA SER A 18 118.86 48.98 -17.54
C SER A 18 117.87 48.26 -18.44
N ALA A 19 118.33 47.65 -19.53
CA ALA A 19 117.53 46.81 -20.42
C ALA A 19 116.69 45.74 -19.68
N PHE A 20 117.08 45.40 -18.45
CA PHE A 20 116.35 44.56 -17.52
C PHE A 20 114.93 45.06 -17.18
N THR A 21 114.69 46.37 -16.98
CA THR A 21 113.32 46.88 -16.70
C THR A 21 112.41 46.79 -17.93
N ARG A 22 112.96 46.84 -19.14
CA ARG A 22 112.18 46.71 -20.39
C ARG A 22 111.75 45.26 -20.63
N VAL A 23 112.63 44.30 -20.36
CA VAL A 23 112.30 42.86 -20.40
C VAL A 23 111.36 42.47 -19.26
N MET A 24 111.60 42.95 -18.03
CA MET A 24 110.72 42.71 -16.88
C MET A 24 109.30 43.24 -17.14
N ARG A 25 109.15 44.43 -17.72
CA ARG A 25 107.83 44.99 -18.08
C ARG A 25 107.12 44.14 -19.13
N PHE A 26 107.86 43.53 -20.06
CA PHE A 26 107.31 42.65 -21.08
C PHE A 26 106.83 41.32 -20.48
N ILE A 27 107.64 40.71 -19.60
CA ILE A 27 107.28 39.48 -18.86
C ILE A 27 106.08 39.74 -17.95
N LEU A 28 106.03 40.87 -17.25
CA LEU A 28 104.95 41.21 -16.34
C LEU A 28 103.64 41.48 -17.11
N ARG A 29 103.71 42.12 -18.28
CA ARG A 29 102.56 42.30 -19.17
C ARG A 29 102.08 40.96 -19.75
N PHE A 30 103.00 40.07 -20.10
CA PHE A 30 102.67 38.72 -20.57
C PHE A 30 102.01 37.88 -19.46
N LEU A 31 102.57 37.89 -18.26
CA LEU A 31 102.00 37.23 -17.09
C LEU A 31 100.61 37.77 -16.76
N PHE A 32 100.42 39.08 -16.82
CA PHE A 32 99.11 39.69 -16.60
C PHE A 32 98.09 39.20 -17.63
N VAL A 33 98.43 39.15 -18.91
CA VAL A 33 97.54 38.62 -19.97
C VAL A 33 97.23 37.14 -19.75
N VAL A 34 98.21 36.33 -19.34
CA VAL A 34 98.00 34.90 -19.04
C VAL A 34 97.09 34.74 -17.83
N VAL A 35 97.32 35.46 -16.74
CA VAL A 35 96.46 35.45 -15.55
C VAL A 35 95.06 35.93 -15.90
N PHE A 36 94.93 37.01 -16.68
CA PHE A 36 93.63 37.52 -17.11
C PHE A 36 92.90 36.50 -17.98
N GLY A 37 93.60 35.81 -18.88
CA GLY A 37 93.03 34.73 -19.69
C GLY A 37 92.57 33.53 -18.85
N ILE A 38 93.34 33.15 -17.81
CA ILE A 38 92.96 32.10 -16.86
C ILE A 38 91.74 32.52 -16.05
N VAL A 39 91.71 33.76 -15.53
CA VAL A 39 90.59 34.32 -14.75
C VAL A 39 89.33 34.42 -15.62
N LEU A 40 89.46 34.90 -16.85
CA LEU A 40 88.33 35.02 -17.78
C LEU A 40 87.82 33.64 -18.20
N GLY A 41 88.73 32.70 -18.46
CA GLY A 41 88.41 31.30 -18.76
C GLY A 41 87.70 30.61 -17.60
N THR A 42 88.16 30.79 -16.36
CA THR A 42 87.49 30.25 -15.16
C THR A 42 86.16 30.93 -14.89
N ALA A 43 86.06 32.26 -15.07
CA ALA A 43 84.81 33.00 -14.92
C ALA A 43 83.75 32.56 -15.93
N LEU A 44 84.12 32.31 -17.20
CA LEU A 44 83.21 31.77 -18.20
C LEU A 44 82.86 30.31 -17.92
N TYR A 45 83.86 29.49 -17.58
CA TYR A 45 83.68 28.07 -17.31
C TYR A 45 82.79 27.80 -16.10
N VAL A 46 82.81 28.66 -15.07
CA VAL A 46 81.97 28.54 -13.88
C VAL A 46 80.68 29.35 -14.00
N GLY A 47 80.75 30.55 -14.58
CA GLY A 47 79.62 31.48 -14.66
C GLY A 47 78.52 31.02 -15.60
N VAL A 48 78.86 30.47 -16.77
CA VAL A 48 77.87 29.96 -17.73
C VAL A 48 77.05 28.79 -17.13
N PRO A 49 77.65 27.74 -16.55
CA PRO A 49 76.86 26.68 -15.92
C PRO A 49 76.12 27.14 -14.65
N ALA A 50 76.63 28.11 -13.89
CA ALA A 50 75.92 28.67 -12.74
C ALA A 50 74.62 29.38 -13.15
N LEU A 51 74.68 30.22 -14.20
CA LEU A 51 73.51 30.90 -14.77
C LEU A 51 72.50 29.92 -15.40
N TYR A 52 72.99 28.85 -16.03
CA TYR A 52 72.14 27.81 -16.61
C TYR A 52 71.33 27.07 -15.52
N ARG A 53 71.98 26.69 -14.42
CA ARG A 53 71.30 26.07 -13.25
C ARG A 53 70.37 27.04 -12.55
N SER A 54 70.76 28.30 -12.34
CA SER A 54 69.94 29.25 -11.58
C SER A 54 68.69 29.73 -12.33
N THR A 55 68.69 29.71 -13.67
CA THR A 55 67.64 30.38 -14.46
C THR A 55 66.80 29.41 -15.29
N ILE A 56 67.39 28.38 -15.90
CA ILE A 56 66.67 27.46 -16.80
C ILE A 56 66.03 26.30 -16.03
N GLU A 57 66.68 25.82 -14.98
CA GLU A 57 66.17 24.73 -14.12
C GLU A 57 64.85 25.09 -13.41
N PRO A 58 64.67 26.27 -12.77
CA PRO A 58 63.39 26.63 -12.16
C PRO A 58 62.28 26.87 -13.19
N MET A 59 62.59 27.33 -14.41
CA MET A 59 61.57 27.45 -15.46
C MET A 59 61.08 26.09 -15.93
N ARG A 60 61.96 25.08 -16.05
CA ARG A 60 61.54 23.71 -16.36
C ARG A 60 60.66 23.13 -15.26
N ALA A 61 61.05 23.32 -13.99
CA ALA A 61 60.25 22.86 -12.84
C ALA A 61 58.88 23.57 -12.77
N ASN A 62 58.81 24.88 -13.00
CA ASN A 62 57.54 25.60 -13.06
C ASN A 62 56.69 25.20 -14.26
N THR A 63 57.30 24.94 -15.42
CA THR A 63 56.57 24.47 -16.61
C THR A 63 55.95 23.09 -16.36
N GLN A 64 56.67 22.19 -15.71
CA GLN A 64 56.15 20.87 -15.30
C GLN A 64 55.00 21.03 -14.30
N ARG A 65 55.15 21.87 -13.26
CA ARG A 65 54.07 22.13 -12.30
C ARG A 65 52.82 22.74 -12.93
N ILE A 66 52.98 23.63 -13.90
CA ILE A 66 51.84 24.21 -14.63
C ILE A 66 51.14 23.14 -15.45
N GLN A 67 51.89 22.24 -16.11
CA GLN A 67 51.31 21.11 -16.83
C GLN A 67 50.55 20.16 -15.88
N GLU A 68 51.14 19.80 -14.73
CA GLU A 68 50.47 19.00 -13.70
C GLU A 68 49.21 19.67 -13.15
N LEU A 69 49.25 20.99 -12.90
CA LEU A 69 48.09 21.77 -12.47
C LEU A 69 46.99 21.80 -13.54
N GLN A 70 47.36 21.98 -14.82
CA GLN A 70 46.42 21.95 -15.93
C GLN A 70 45.77 20.58 -16.09
N GLU A 71 46.54 19.51 -15.97
CA GLU A 71 46.05 18.13 -16.03
C GLU A 71 45.13 17.81 -14.83
N THR A 72 45.49 18.28 -13.64
CA THR A 72 44.65 18.16 -12.44
C THR A 72 43.34 18.93 -12.60
N LEU A 73 43.40 20.15 -13.15
CA LEU A 73 42.21 20.98 -13.44
C LEU A 73 41.31 20.33 -14.49
N SER A 74 41.85 19.84 -15.61
CA SER A 74 41.05 19.17 -16.64
C SER A 74 40.41 17.88 -16.12
N THR A 75 41.16 17.12 -15.32
CA THR A 75 40.64 15.90 -14.67
C THR A 75 39.54 16.25 -13.68
N GLY A 76 39.74 17.28 -12.85
CA GLY A 76 38.76 17.78 -11.90
C GLY A 76 37.48 18.29 -12.58
N LEU A 77 37.60 19.07 -13.65
CA LEU A 77 36.46 19.56 -14.43
C LEU A 77 35.67 18.40 -15.04
N SER A 78 36.34 17.43 -15.68
CA SER A 78 35.66 16.26 -16.25
C SER A 78 35.00 15.37 -15.18
N THR A 79 35.58 15.33 -13.98
CA THR A 79 35.01 14.57 -12.85
C THR A 79 33.78 15.27 -12.30
N ASN A 80 33.82 16.60 -12.16
CA ASN A 80 32.66 17.38 -11.75
C ASN A 80 31.52 17.29 -12.77
N GLU A 81 31.82 17.37 -14.07
CA GLU A 81 30.82 17.24 -15.12
C GLU A 81 30.10 15.90 -15.05
N ARG A 82 30.84 14.79 -14.90
CA ARG A 82 30.26 13.46 -14.68
C ARG A 82 29.44 13.36 -13.40
N GLN A 83 29.88 13.98 -12.30
CA GLN A 83 29.10 13.98 -11.06
C GLN A 83 27.79 14.76 -11.21
N VAL A 84 27.80 15.89 -11.91
CA VAL A 84 26.60 16.69 -12.19
C VAL A 84 25.62 15.89 -13.06
N GLU A 85 26.12 15.20 -14.09
CA GLU A 85 25.31 14.32 -14.94
C GLU A 85 24.70 13.17 -14.12
N GLN A 86 25.50 12.47 -13.31
CA GLN A 86 25.03 11.39 -12.45
C GLN A 86 23.99 11.87 -11.40
N VAL A 87 24.19 13.05 -10.81
CA VAL A 87 23.21 13.63 -9.89
C VAL A 87 21.92 14.00 -10.64
N GLY A 88 22.02 14.52 -11.86
CA GLY A 88 20.88 14.81 -12.72
C GLY A 88 20.07 13.56 -13.04
N GLU A 89 20.72 12.47 -13.45
CA GLU A 89 20.05 11.19 -13.70
C GLU A 89 19.34 10.65 -12.45
N ARG A 90 20.01 10.68 -11.30
CA ARG A 90 19.41 10.25 -10.02
C ARG A 90 18.23 11.14 -9.61
N LEU A 91 18.30 12.44 -9.89
CA LEU A 91 17.19 13.35 -9.60
C LEU A 91 15.96 12.99 -10.44
N VAL A 92 16.14 12.76 -11.75
CA VAL A 92 15.06 12.33 -12.65
C VAL A 92 14.47 10.99 -12.20
N GLU A 93 15.30 10.03 -11.77
CA GLU A 93 14.83 8.74 -11.25
C GLU A 93 14.03 8.90 -9.95
N VAL A 94 14.48 9.75 -9.03
CA VAL A 94 13.79 10.02 -7.76
C VAL A 94 12.48 10.77 -7.99
N GLU A 95 12.47 11.77 -8.87
CA GLU A 95 11.26 12.49 -9.27
C GLU A 95 10.23 11.54 -9.92
N GLY A 96 10.69 10.63 -10.78
CA GLY A 96 9.85 9.59 -11.38
C GLY A 96 9.22 8.66 -10.33
N ARG A 97 10.01 8.16 -9.38
CA ARG A 97 9.51 7.34 -8.26
C ARG A 97 8.53 8.10 -7.38
N LEU A 98 8.79 9.39 -7.13
CA LEU A 98 7.90 10.23 -6.32
C LEU A 98 6.55 10.43 -7.02
N ALA A 99 6.56 10.62 -8.34
CA ALA A 99 5.34 10.71 -9.13
C ALA A 99 4.53 9.39 -9.09
N GLU A 100 5.19 8.25 -9.25
CA GLU A 100 4.57 6.92 -9.15
C GLU A 100 3.99 6.66 -7.73
N GLN A 101 4.72 7.06 -6.68
CA GLN A 101 4.21 6.99 -5.31
C GLN A 101 3.00 7.91 -5.08
N GLY A 102 3.00 9.09 -5.69
CA GLY A 102 1.85 10.01 -5.66
C GLY A 102 0.62 9.41 -6.32
N GLU A 103 0.79 8.78 -7.48
CA GLU A 103 -0.29 8.10 -8.21
C GLU A 103 -0.86 6.91 -7.42
N THR A 104 0.00 6.05 -6.88
CA THR A 104 -0.44 4.91 -6.04
C THR A 104 -1.14 5.38 -4.77
N THR A 105 -0.67 6.46 -4.13
CA THR A 105 -1.34 7.03 -2.95
C THR A 105 -2.72 7.59 -3.30
N ALA A 106 -2.85 8.30 -4.43
CA ALA A 106 -4.13 8.81 -4.90
C ALA A 106 -5.12 7.69 -5.26
N ALA A 107 -4.63 6.62 -5.90
CA ALA A 107 -5.44 5.44 -6.21
C ALA A 107 -5.95 4.74 -4.94
N LEU A 108 -5.07 4.51 -3.96
CA LEU A 108 -5.44 3.92 -2.67
C LEU A 108 -6.43 4.81 -1.90
N GLN A 109 -6.29 6.13 -1.97
CA GLN A 109 -7.23 7.05 -1.33
C GLN A 109 -8.62 6.98 -1.98
N ALA A 110 -8.69 6.91 -3.31
CA ALA A 110 -9.96 6.73 -4.02
C ALA A 110 -10.61 5.37 -3.70
N GLU A 111 -9.81 4.31 -3.54
CA GLU A 111 -10.30 2.99 -3.12
C GLU A 111 -10.85 3.02 -1.69
N LEU A 112 -10.17 3.70 -0.76
CA LEU A 112 -10.65 3.90 0.61
C LEU A 112 -11.96 4.68 0.68
N ASP A 113 -12.10 5.74 -0.13
CA ASP A 113 -13.34 6.51 -0.24
C ASP A 113 -14.48 5.63 -0.77
N GLY A 114 -14.19 4.77 -1.76
CA GLY A 114 -15.14 3.78 -2.28
C GLY A 114 -15.58 2.75 -1.23
N PHE A 115 -14.68 2.27 -0.37
CA PHE A 115 -15.05 1.39 0.74
C PHE A 115 -15.98 2.08 1.75
N GLY A 116 -15.83 3.39 1.96
CA GLY A 116 -16.73 4.18 2.80
C GLY A 116 -18.17 4.13 2.32
N GLU A 117 -18.39 4.32 1.01
CA GLU A 117 -19.71 4.27 0.39
C GLU A 117 -20.35 2.87 0.51
N VAL A 118 -19.57 1.81 0.25
CA VAL A 118 -20.05 0.43 0.38
C VAL A 118 -20.44 0.09 1.83
N LEU A 119 -19.66 0.56 2.81
CA LEU A 119 -19.99 0.33 4.22
C LEU A 119 -21.28 1.06 4.63
N GLU A 120 -21.53 2.26 4.10
CA GLU A 120 -22.77 3.00 4.35
C GLU A 120 -23.98 2.28 3.72
N GLU A 121 -23.85 1.78 2.50
CA GLU A 121 -24.89 0.98 1.83
C GLU A 121 -25.19 -0.32 2.60
N GLN A 122 -24.15 -1.01 3.08
CA GLN A 122 -24.33 -2.21 3.91
C GLN A 122 -25.01 -1.90 5.24
N ALA A 123 -24.65 -0.80 5.91
CA ALA A 123 -25.30 -0.38 7.14
C ALA A 123 -26.80 -0.08 6.94
N SER A 124 -27.15 0.54 5.82
CA SER A 124 -28.54 0.75 5.41
C SER A 124 -29.28 -0.58 5.18
N THR A 125 -28.63 -1.52 4.51
CA THR A 125 -29.19 -2.85 4.24
C THR A 125 -29.42 -3.65 5.52
N ILE A 126 -28.45 -3.66 6.45
CA ILE A 126 -28.59 -4.29 7.76
C ILE A 126 -29.75 -3.66 8.55
N SER A 127 -29.89 -2.33 8.48
CA SER A 127 -31.00 -1.62 9.12
C SER A 127 -32.37 -2.04 8.55
N LYS A 128 -32.46 -2.26 7.23
CA LYS A 128 -33.67 -2.80 6.58
C LYS A 128 -33.96 -4.23 7.03
N PHE A 129 -32.96 -5.10 7.08
CA PHE A 129 -33.13 -6.47 7.58
C PHE A 129 -33.61 -6.51 9.03
N LYS A 130 -33.06 -5.63 9.88
CA LYS A 130 -33.51 -5.50 11.27
C LYS A 130 -34.97 -5.07 11.35
N LEU A 131 -35.39 -4.09 10.54
CA LEU A 131 -36.79 -3.67 10.48
C LEU A 131 -37.69 -4.83 10.03
N MET A 132 -37.27 -5.58 9.01
CA MET A 132 -38.02 -6.72 8.50
C MET A 132 -38.14 -7.83 9.55
N SER A 133 -37.08 -8.09 10.33
CA SER A 133 -37.12 -9.04 11.45
C SER A 133 -38.13 -8.63 12.52
N VAL A 134 -38.20 -7.35 12.87
CA VAL A 134 -39.21 -6.84 13.82
C VAL A 134 -40.63 -6.99 13.25
N GLN A 135 -40.80 -6.76 11.94
CA GLN A 135 -42.10 -6.96 11.28
C GLN A 135 -42.51 -8.43 11.28
N LEU A 136 -41.57 -9.35 11.05
CA LEU A 136 -41.81 -10.79 11.11
C LEU A 136 -42.22 -11.24 12.52
N GLU A 137 -41.59 -10.71 13.56
CA GLU A 137 -41.97 -10.99 14.95
C GLU A 137 -43.38 -10.46 15.28
N ALA A 138 -43.71 -9.24 14.83
CA ALA A 138 -45.07 -8.71 14.99
C ALA A 138 -46.13 -9.53 14.23
N ILE A 139 -45.78 -10.10 13.07
CA ILE A 139 -46.67 -11.02 12.34
C ILE A 139 -46.83 -12.35 13.11
N ALA A 140 -45.76 -12.85 13.75
CA ALA A 140 -45.85 -14.04 14.60
C ALA A 140 -46.84 -13.82 15.76
N ASP A 141 -46.73 -12.66 16.43
CA ASP A 141 -47.60 -12.28 17.54
C ASP A 141 -49.07 -12.14 17.10
N ASP A 142 -49.33 -11.49 15.95
CA ASP A 142 -50.69 -11.37 15.39
C ASP A 142 -51.25 -12.76 15.04
N LEU A 143 -50.40 -13.66 14.53
CA LEU A 143 -50.79 -15.02 14.19
C LEU A 143 -51.18 -15.82 15.44
N ASP A 144 -50.46 -15.65 16.54
CA ASP A 144 -50.84 -16.20 17.86
C ASP A 144 -52.17 -15.66 18.35
N GLU A 145 -52.38 -14.34 18.28
CA GLU A 145 -53.67 -13.74 18.66
C GLU A 145 -54.82 -14.28 17.80
N THR A 146 -54.60 -14.48 16.49
CA THR A 146 -55.62 -15.07 15.63
C THR A 146 -55.91 -16.53 15.98
N MET A 147 -54.91 -17.32 16.37
CA MET A 147 -55.11 -18.69 16.85
C MET A 147 -55.97 -18.73 18.12
N ASP A 148 -55.66 -17.89 19.12
CA ASP A 148 -56.45 -17.80 20.36
C ASP A 148 -57.92 -17.45 20.07
N ARG A 149 -58.15 -16.54 19.12
CA ARG A 149 -59.50 -16.16 18.68
C ARG A 149 -60.22 -17.31 17.97
N VAL A 150 -59.50 -18.09 17.16
CA VAL A 150 -60.06 -19.27 16.47
C VAL A 150 -60.40 -20.37 17.47
N GLU A 151 -59.56 -20.63 18.47
CA GLU A 151 -59.85 -21.60 19.53
C GLU A 151 -61.09 -21.19 20.33
N LEU A 152 -61.21 -19.91 20.70
CA LEU A 152 -62.39 -19.39 21.39
C LEU A 152 -63.66 -19.53 20.55
N LEU A 153 -63.56 -19.34 19.22
CA LEU A 153 -64.67 -19.59 18.30
C LEU A 153 -65.02 -21.08 18.25
N GLU A 154 -64.04 -22.00 18.16
CA GLU A 154 -64.30 -23.44 18.15
C GLU A 154 -65.06 -23.88 19.41
N VAL A 155 -64.65 -23.40 20.59
CA VAL A 155 -65.36 -23.67 21.85
C VAL A 155 -66.80 -23.14 21.80
N ALA A 156 -66.99 -21.89 21.40
CA ALA A 156 -68.33 -21.29 21.30
C ALA A 156 -69.23 -22.02 20.28
N LEU A 157 -68.66 -22.53 19.19
CA LEU A 157 -69.37 -23.30 18.17
C LEU A 157 -69.72 -24.72 18.64
N SER A 158 -68.88 -25.34 19.48
CA SER A 158 -69.17 -26.65 20.08
C SER A 158 -70.40 -26.64 21.01
N GLU A 159 -70.80 -25.47 21.52
CA GLU A 159 -71.99 -25.29 22.36
C GLU A 159 -73.29 -25.11 21.55
N VAL A 160 -73.22 -24.89 20.23
CA VAL A 160 -74.39 -24.64 19.37
C VAL A 160 -74.60 -25.80 18.40
N GLU A 161 -75.75 -26.46 18.46
CA GLU A 161 -76.17 -27.52 17.50
C GLU A 161 -76.42 -26.96 16.08
N PHE A 162 -75.37 -26.55 15.38
CA PHE A 162 -75.36 -26.32 13.93
C PHE A 162 -74.86 -27.59 13.20
N PRO A 163 -74.82 -27.66 11.84
CA PRO A 163 -74.04 -28.67 11.13
C PRO A 163 -72.55 -28.43 11.40
N ALA A 164 -72.12 -28.78 12.61
CA ALA A 164 -70.83 -28.44 13.19
C ALA A 164 -69.67 -29.18 12.51
N ASP A 165 -69.95 -30.30 11.85
CA ASP A 165 -68.91 -31.18 11.30
C ASP A 165 -68.15 -30.53 10.14
N GLN A 166 -68.83 -29.80 9.24
CA GLN A 166 -68.18 -29.18 8.09
C GLN A 166 -67.43 -27.89 8.48
N PHE A 167 -68.00 -27.10 9.40
CA PHE A 167 -67.36 -25.88 9.88
C PHE A 167 -66.19 -26.19 10.82
N GLY A 168 -66.31 -27.21 11.69
CA GLY A 168 -65.23 -27.70 12.54
C GLY A 168 -64.06 -28.25 11.74
N ARG A 169 -64.33 -28.96 10.63
CA ARG A 169 -63.29 -29.40 9.68
C ARG A 169 -62.52 -28.19 9.12
N GLN A 170 -63.22 -27.17 8.62
CA GLN A 170 -62.58 -25.97 8.07
C GLN A 170 -61.74 -25.21 9.11
N VAL A 171 -62.26 -25.05 10.32
CA VAL A 171 -61.54 -24.40 11.43
C VAL A 171 -60.24 -25.15 11.75
N ARG A 172 -60.30 -26.48 11.90
CA ARG A 172 -59.11 -27.29 12.20
C ARG A 172 -58.06 -27.25 11.09
N MET A 173 -58.48 -27.27 9.83
CA MET A 173 -57.56 -27.13 8.70
C MET A 173 -56.90 -25.74 8.66
N ILE A 174 -57.66 -24.66 8.93
CA ILE A 174 -57.11 -23.31 9.03
C ILE A 174 -56.11 -23.21 10.19
N THR A 175 -56.43 -23.79 11.35
CA THR A 175 -55.52 -23.82 12.50
C THR A 175 -54.22 -24.56 12.17
N ALA A 176 -54.28 -25.71 11.49
CA ALA A 176 -53.08 -26.43 11.04
C ALA A 176 -52.25 -25.62 10.04
N MET A 177 -52.91 -24.96 9.07
CA MET A 177 -52.23 -24.06 8.12
C MET A 177 -51.51 -22.91 8.82
N THR A 178 -52.13 -22.36 9.87
CA THR A 178 -51.54 -21.31 10.69
C THR A 178 -50.30 -21.81 11.43
N MET A 179 -50.38 -22.95 12.11
CA MET A 179 -49.23 -23.57 12.80
C MET A 179 -48.08 -23.86 11.83
N ILE A 180 -48.36 -24.39 10.63
CA ILE A 180 -47.33 -24.62 9.59
C ILE A 180 -46.71 -23.29 9.12
N THR A 181 -47.52 -22.22 9.01
CA THR A 181 -47.01 -20.90 8.64
C THR A 181 -46.10 -20.32 9.72
N LYS A 182 -46.45 -20.49 11.02
CA LYS A 182 -45.58 -20.14 12.15
C LYS A 182 -44.29 -20.94 12.14
N ALA A 183 -44.35 -22.25 11.92
CA ALA A 183 -43.16 -23.11 11.82
C ALA A 183 -42.19 -22.62 10.73
N ARG A 184 -42.70 -22.27 9.54
CA ARG A 184 -41.88 -21.71 8.44
C ARG A 184 -41.27 -20.37 8.82
N LEU A 185 -41.99 -19.53 9.55
CA LEU A 185 -41.48 -18.27 10.06
C LEU A 185 -40.33 -18.49 11.07
N TRP A 186 -40.48 -19.45 11.99
CA TRP A 186 -39.42 -19.80 12.94
C TRP A 186 -38.17 -20.35 12.25
N LEU A 187 -38.33 -21.13 11.17
CA LEU A 187 -37.20 -21.58 10.34
C LEU A 187 -36.44 -20.42 9.70
N ILE A 188 -37.15 -19.39 9.21
CA ILE A 188 -36.53 -18.18 8.65
C ILE A 188 -35.73 -17.41 9.72
N GLN A 189 -36.18 -17.48 10.97
CA GLN A 189 -35.54 -16.83 12.11
C GLN A 189 -34.45 -17.69 12.78
N ASP A 190 -34.11 -18.86 12.22
CA ASP A 190 -33.17 -19.83 12.79
C ASP A 190 -33.57 -20.35 14.19
N ASN A 191 -34.87 -20.29 14.52
CA ASN A 191 -35.42 -20.80 15.78
C ASN A 191 -35.97 -22.23 15.58
N LEU A 192 -35.04 -23.18 15.42
CA LEU A 192 -35.38 -24.57 15.10
C LEU A 192 -36.18 -25.29 16.20
N GLY A 193 -36.07 -24.82 17.45
CA GLY A 193 -36.84 -25.36 18.59
C GLY A 193 -38.32 -25.05 18.48
N GLN A 194 -38.66 -23.77 18.31
CA GLN A 194 -40.05 -23.33 18.12
C GLN A 194 -40.63 -23.83 16.80
N ALA A 195 -39.82 -23.90 15.75
CA ALA A 195 -40.25 -24.53 14.50
C ALA A 195 -40.69 -25.99 14.75
N ALA A 196 -39.88 -26.79 15.44
CA ALA A 196 -40.24 -28.19 15.73
C ALA A 196 -41.50 -28.33 16.59
N GLU A 197 -41.70 -27.43 17.57
CA GLU A 197 -42.90 -27.41 18.41
C GLU A 197 -44.17 -27.14 17.58
N GLU A 198 -44.16 -26.13 16.71
CA GLU A 198 -45.28 -25.79 15.83
C GLU A 198 -45.60 -26.91 14.81
N ILE A 199 -44.57 -27.56 14.25
CA ILE A 199 -44.76 -28.69 13.33
C ILE A 199 -45.40 -29.87 14.07
N SER A 200 -44.94 -30.18 15.29
CA SER A 200 -45.52 -31.24 16.11
C SER A 200 -46.97 -30.96 16.47
N ALA A 201 -47.30 -29.72 16.84
CA ALA A 201 -48.66 -29.31 17.16
C ALA A 201 -49.60 -29.44 15.94
N ALA A 202 -49.16 -28.98 14.77
CA ALA A 202 -49.93 -29.13 13.53
C ALA A 202 -50.18 -30.60 13.19
N ARG A 203 -49.15 -31.43 13.34
CA ARG A 203 -49.21 -32.88 13.07
C ARG A 203 -50.15 -33.60 14.04
N GLU A 204 -50.11 -33.27 15.33
CA GLU A 204 -51.01 -33.84 16.33
C GLU A 204 -52.47 -33.46 16.08
N LEU A 205 -52.75 -32.19 15.77
CA LEU A 205 -54.09 -31.71 15.46
C LEU A 205 -54.70 -32.43 14.25
N LEU A 206 -53.91 -32.59 13.17
CA LEU A 206 -54.34 -33.29 11.96
C LEU A 206 -54.50 -34.80 12.19
N ALA A 207 -53.63 -35.43 12.98
CA ALA A 207 -53.73 -36.84 13.31
C ALA A 207 -54.97 -37.14 14.18
N GLU A 208 -55.28 -36.29 15.15
CA GLU A 208 -56.52 -36.38 15.94
C GLU A 208 -57.75 -36.29 15.02
N PHE A 209 -57.72 -35.32 14.09
CA PHE A 209 -58.80 -35.15 13.13
C PHE A 209 -58.98 -36.37 12.22
N LEU A 210 -57.89 -36.97 11.72
CA LEU A 210 -57.94 -38.20 10.92
C LEU A 210 -58.62 -39.34 11.68
N VAL A 211 -58.27 -39.58 12.95
CA VAL A 211 -58.87 -40.65 13.78
C VAL A 211 -60.39 -40.49 13.94
N ASN A 212 -60.85 -39.24 14.09
CA ASN A 212 -62.27 -38.93 14.18
C ASN A 212 -63.02 -39.20 12.86
N LEU A 213 -62.36 -39.05 11.70
CA LEU A 213 -62.93 -39.37 10.39
C LEU A 213 -62.95 -40.87 10.09
N THR A 214 -61.89 -41.60 10.42
CA THR A 214 -61.81 -43.05 10.17
C THR A 214 -62.85 -43.82 10.99
N SER A 215 -63.26 -43.27 12.14
CA SER A 215 -64.37 -43.80 12.94
C SER A 215 -65.73 -43.74 12.22
N ASN A 216 -65.84 -42.95 11.15
CA ASN A 216 -67.00 -42.83 10.26
C ASN A 216 -66.81 -43.56 8.91
N ASP A 217 -65.84 -44.47 8.79
CA ASP A 217 -65.54 -45.28 7.59
C ASP A 217 -65.07 -44.47 6.36
N VAL A 218 -64.56 -43.25 6.58
CA VAL A 218 -63.97 -42.39 5.54
C VAL A 218 -62.48 -42.22 5.82
N VAL A 219 -61.63 -42.76 4.94
CA VAL A 219 -60.18 -42.50 4.95
C VAL A 219 -59.89 -41.31 4.05
N ASP A 220 -59.16 -40.32 4.56
CA ASP A 220 -58.79 -39.10 3.85
C ASP A 220 -57.32 -39.19 3.44
N ASP A 221 -57.06 -39.68 2.21
CA ASP A 221 -55.71 -39.96 1.70
C ASP A 221 -54.83 -38.69 1.64
N VAL A 222 -55.44 -37.51 1.42
CA VAL A 222 -54.73 -36.22 1.37
C VAL A 222 -54.24 -35.85 2.77
N LEU A 223 -55.06 -36.07 3.80
CA LEU A 223 -54.67 -35.80 5.19
C LEU A 223 -53.53 -36.72 5.66
N VAL A 224 -53.53 -37.98 5.21
CA VAL A 224 -52.42 -38.92 5.45
C VAL A 224 -51.13 -38.39 4.79
N GLU A 225 -51.19 -37.97 3.53
CA GLU A 225 -50.03 -37.40 2.84
C GLU A 225 -49.51 -36.14 3.54
N ILE A 226 -50.39 -35.24 4.01
CA ILE A 226 -49.99 -34.05 4.77
C ILE A 226 -49.25 -34.43 6.05
N ILE A 227 -49.76 -35.40 6.81
CA ILE A 227 -49.11 -35.85 8.06
C ILE A 227 -47.74 -36.46 7.77
N GLU A 228 -47.61 -37.26 6.71
CA GLU A 228 -46.31 -37.82 6.30
C GLU A 228 -45.29 -36.72 5.97
N ARG A 229 -45.73 -35.65 5.29
CA ARG A 229 -44.89 -34.47 5.01
C ARG A 229 -44.45 -33.75 6.28
N LEU A 230 -45.33 -33.63 7.28
CA LEU A 230 -44.99 -33.03 8.57
C LEU A 230 -44.02 -33.91 9.37
N ASP A 231 -44.14 -35.23 9.28
CA ASP A 231 -43.21 -36.17 9.90
C ASP A 231 -41.80 -36.08 9.28
N LEU A 232 -41.71 -35.96 7.95
CA LEU A 232 -40.45 -35.70 7.24
C LEU A 232 -39.86 -34.34 7.65
N ALA A 233 -40.69 -33.29 7.71
CA ALA A 233 -40.24 -31.98 8.15
C ALA A 233 -39.69 -31.99 9.59
N LEU A 234 -40.29 -32.75 10.51
CA LEU A 234 -39.79 -32.93 11.88
C LEU A 234 -38.44 -33.65 11.96
N GLU A 235 -38.21 -34.63 11.09
CA GLU A 235 -36.92 -35.34 11.01
C GLU A 235 -35.81 -34.39 10.54
N ASP A 236 -36.14 -33.53 9.57
CA ASP A 236 -35.18 -32.65 8.90
C ASP A 236 -34.99 -31.28 9.59
N VAL A 237 -35.91 -30.86 10.46
CA VAL A 237 -35.94 -29.49 11.05
C VAL A 237 -34.63 -29.09 11.73
N ARG A 238 -33.86 -30.05 12.29
CA ARG A 238 -32.60 -29.79 13.01
C ARG A 238 -31.35 -30.05 12.17
N THR A 239 -31.46 -30.88 11.13
CA THR A 239 -30.32 -31.39 10.36
C THR A 239 -30.23 -30.69 9.00
N THR A 240 -31.38 -30.49 8.35
CA THR A 240 -31.52 -29.84 7.05
C THR A 240 -32.74 -28.88 7.04
N PRO A 241 -32.66 -27.71 7.71
CA PRO A 241 -33.79 -26.79 7.84
C PRO A 241 -34.42 -26.32 6.52
N ILE A 242 -33.63 -26.27 5.45
CA ILE A 242 -34.12 -25.93 4.10
C ILE A 242 -35.05 -27.02 3.56
N VAL A 243 -34.67 -28.29 3.72
CA VAL A 243 -35.49 -29.43 3.28
C VAL A 243 -36.78 -29.48 4.10
N ALA A 244 -36.69 -29.27 5.41
CA ALA A 244 -37.87 -29.14 6.26
C ALA A 244 -38.80 -28.01 5.80
N ALA A 245 -38.26 -26.85 5.40
CA ALA A 245 -39.07 -25.74 4.89
C ALA A 245 -39.80 -26.09 3.59
N ASP A 246 -39.17 -26.87 2.70
CA ASP A 246 -39.77 -27.35 1.46
C ASP A 246 -40.92 -28.35 1.75
N GLU A 247 -40.71 -29.29 2.68
CA GLU A 247 -41.75 -30.25 3.10
C GLU A 247 -42.96 -29.53 3.74
N LEU A 248 -42.72 -28.50 4.55
CA LEU A 248 -43.79 -27.65 5.11
C LEU A 248 -44.53 -26.87 4.03
N GLU A 249 -43.85 -26.41 2.99
CA GLU A 249 -44.51 -25.75 1.86
C GLU A 249 -45.42 -26.71 1.08
N ILE A 250 -44.98 -27.95 0.88
CA ILE A 250 -45.80 -28.99 0.24
C ILE A 250 -47.03 -29.29 1.10
N ALA A 251 -46.84 -29.55 2.39
CA ALA A 251 -47.94 -29.80 3.34
C ALA A 251 -48.95 -28.64 3.36
N TRP A 252 -48.47 -27.40 3.36
CA TRP A 252 -49.32 -26.21 3.33
C TRP A 252 -50.12 -26.10 2.03
N LYS A 253 -49.52 -26.37 0.87
CA LYS A 253 -50.22 -26.34 -0.43
C LYS A 253 -51.34 -27.38 -0.50
N LEU A 254 -51.07 -28.60 0.00
CA LEU A 254 -52.08 -29.66 0.07
C LEU A 254 -53.27 -29.26 0.96
N LEU A 255 -53.01 -28.61 2.10
CA LEU A 255 -54.09 -28.09 2.96
C LEU A 255 -54.91 -26.98 2.30
N VAL A 256 -54.28 -26.10 1.52
CA VAL A 256 -54.97 -25.05 0.75
C VAL A 256 -55.88 -25.66 -0.32
N GLU A 257 -55.42 -26.71 -1.00
CA GLU A 257 -56.20 -27.40 -2.02
C GLU A 257 -57.44 -28.09 -1.40
N GLU A 258 -57.30 -28.71 -0.23
CA GLU A 258 -58.40 -29.38 0.49
C GLU A 258 -59.40 -28.39 1.13
N THR A 259 -58.95 -27.19 1.50
CA THR A 259 -59.82 -26.15 2.10
C THR A 259 -60.52 -25.26 1.06
N SER A 260 -60.16 -25.39 -0.23
CA SER A 260 -60.78 -24.62 -1.31
C SER A 260 -62.20 -25.11 -1.63
N PRO A 261 -63.19 -24.22 -1.79
CA PRO A 261 -64.60 -24.58 -1.99
C PRO A 261 -64.94 -25.19 -3.36
#